data_AF-A0A820AGT5-F1
#
_entry.id   AF-A0A820AGT5-F1
#
_cell.length_a   1.000
_cell.length_b   1.000
_cell.length_c   1.000
_cell.angle_alpha   90.00
_cell.angle_beta   90.00
_cell.angle_gamma   90.00
#
_symmetry.space_group_name_H-M   'P 1'
#
loop_
_entity.id
_entity.type
_entity.pdbx_description
1 polymer ?
#
loop_
_entity_poly.entity_id
_entity_poly.type
_entity_poly.pdbx_seq_one_letter_code
_entity_poly.pdbx_strand_id
1 'polypeptide(L)'
;INQKQCMCGNPDHTSNAPKSNEVWNWEQHTETKPTECYGTLPHSNSPYLRCDIKTEFDQLCLMLFGLWNIPIPSLIMRMMGDATSTLNVRLEKELLQGISDAAVASGRRTL
;
A
#
# COMPACT_ATOMS: atom_id res chain seq x y z
N ILE A 1 18.50 -9.75 32.75
CA ILE A 1 17.02 -9.74 32.57
C ILE A 1 16.80 -9.43 31.10
N ASN A 2 16.47 -10.43 30.26
CA ASN A 2 16.21 -10.23 28.83
C ASN A 2 14.92 -9.40 28.70
N GLN A 3 15.04 -8.14 28.29
CA GLN A 3 13.88 -7.32 27.95
C GLN A 3 13.19 -7.94 26.74
N LYS A 4 11.90 -8.25 26.88
CA LYS A 4 11.06 -8.78 25.81
C LYS A 4 10.84 -7.67 24.79
N GLN A 5 11.54 -7.75 23.67
CA GLN A 5 11.36 -6.83 22.56
C GLN A 5 10.00 -7.08 21.89
N CYS A 6 9.29 -6.02 21.53
CA CYS A 6 8.08 -6.12 20.71
C CYS A 6 8.43 -6.69 19.33
N MET A 7 7.66 -7.66 18.84
CA MET A 7 7.83 -8.25 17.50
C MET A 7 7.34 -7.32 16.37
N CYS A 8 6.96 -6.09 16.70
CA CYS A 8 6.49 -5.07 15.77
C CYS A 8 7.60 -4.36 14.98
N GLY A 9 8.87 -4.72 15.19
CA GLY A 9 10.01 -4.21 14.42
C GLY A 9 10.51 -2.81 14.81
N ASN A 10 9.87 -2.13 15.76
CA ASN A 10 10.39 -0.89 16.34
C ASN A 10 11.26 -1.22 17.57
N PRO A 11 12.57 -0.90 17.57
CA PRO A 11 13.47 -1.23 18.67
C PRO A 11 13.11 -0.52 19.99
N ASP A 12 12.43 0.63 19.92
CA ASP A 12 12.08 1.45 21.09
C ASP A 12 10.68 1.14 21.64
N HIS A 13 9.93 0.24 20.99
CA HIS A 13 8.57 -0.10 21.41
C HIS A 13 8.60 -1.23 22.45
N THR A 14 8.39 -0.86 23.72
CA THR A 14 8.29 -1.78 24.86
C THR A 14 6.85 -2.02 25.33
N SER A 15 5.91 -1.16 24.91
CA SER A 15 4.48 -1.34 25.14
C SER A 15 3.95 -2.52 24.34
N ASN A 16 3.15 -3.38 24.98
CA ASN A 16 2.48 -4.53 24.36
C ASN A 16 3.41 -5.67 23.88
N ALA A 17 4.60 -5.81 24.48
CA ALA A 17 5.34 -7.07 24.34
C ALA A 17 4.48 -8.23 24.88
N PRO A 18 4.40 -9.37 24.17
CA PRO A 18 3.55 -10.47 24.57
C PRO A 18 3.91 -10.93 25.98
N LYS A 19 2.89 -11.22 26.80
CA LYS A 19 3.13 -11.77 28.14
C LYS A 19 3.75 -13.15 28.00
N SER A 20 4.38 -13.65 29.08
CA SER A 20 5.06 -14.94 29.03
C SER A 20 4.08 -16.03 28.58
N ASN A 21 4.35 -16.68 27.45
CA ASN A 21 3.56 -17.73 26.79
C ASN A 21 2.42 -17.29 25.86
N GLU A 22 2.33 -16.00 25.51
CA GLU A 22 1.33 -15.50 24.56
C GLU A 22 1.86 -15.49 23.12
N VAL A 23 1.05 -15.95 22.15
CA VAL A 23 1.36 -15.83 20.72
C VAL A 23 1.04 -14.40 20.28
N TRP A 24 2.01 -13.73 19.66
CA TRP A 24 1.81 -12.37 19.17
C TRP A 24 0.72 -12.34 18.08
N ASN A 25 -0.29 -11.49 18.27
CA ASN A 25 -1.33 -11.15 17.30
C ASN A 25 -1.39 -9.64 17.17
N TRP A 26 -1.32 -9.12 15.94
CA TRP A 26 -1.35 -7.69 15.66
C TRP A 26 -2.60 -7.02 16.28
N GLU A 27 -3.76 -7.67 16.27
CA GLU A 27 -4.99 -7.08 16.81
C GLU A 27 -4.95 -6.79 18.31
N GLN A 28 -4.16 -7.56 19.06
CA GLN A 28 -4.07 -7.48 20.53
C GLN A 28 -2.81 -6.74 20.99
N HIS A 29 -1.80 -6.67 20.13
CA HIS A 29 -0.47 -6.19 20.49
C HIS A 29 -0.05 -4.92 19.72
N THR A 30 -0.89 -4.39 18.84
CA THR A 30 -0.70 -3.07 18.22
C THR A 30 -1.81 -2.11 18.63
N GLU A 31 -1.54 -0.82 18.48
CA GLU A 31 -2.49 0.26 18.76
C GLU A 31 -2.56 1.19 17.55
N THR A 32 -3.76 1.68 17.26
CA THR A 32 -3.97 2.68 16.21
C THR A 32 -3.58 4.05 16.73
N LYS A 33 -2.73 4.75 15.99
CA LYS A 33 -2.33 6.14 16.25
C LYS A 33 -2.47 6.97 14.98
N PRO A 34 -2.60 8.32 15.09
CA PRO A 34 -2.50 9.19 13.94
C PRO A 34 -1.23 8.91 13.13
N THR A 35 -1.35 8.96 11.81
CA THR A 35 -0.21 8.73 10.91
C THR A 35 0.56 10.04 10.70
N GLU A 36 1.86 9.99 10.92
CA GLU A 36 2.80 11.07 10.56
C GLU A 36 3.48 10.79 9.21
N CYS A 37 3.21 9.62 8.61
CA CYS A 37 3.85 9.16 7.37
C CYS A 37 2.95 9.46 6.17
N TYR A 38 2.84 10.73 5.81
CA TYR A 38 2.12 11.20 4.63
C TYR A 38 2.88 12.35 3.96
N GLY A 39 2.58 12.61 2.69
CA GLY A 39 3.12 13.75 1.97
C GLY A 39 3.36 13.42 0.50
N THR A 40 4.47 13.92 -0.03
CA THR A 40 4.82 13.81 -1.43
C THR A 40 6.22 13.24 -1.59
N LEU A 41 6.39 12.25 -2.48
CA LEU A 41 7.69 11.67 -2.77
C LEU A 41 8.56 12.67 -3.55
N PRO A 42 9.83 12.90 -3.13
CA PRO A 42 10.65 13.99 -3.66
C PRO A 42 11.04 13.83 -5.14
N HIS A 43 11.05 12.60 -5.67
CA HIS A 43 11.54 12.32 -7.03
C HIS A 43 10.41 12.27 -8.08
N SER A 44 9.16 12.10 -7.68
CA SER A 44 8.04 11.91 -8.60
C SER A 44 6.89 12.90 -8.37
N ASN A 45 6.98 13.73 -7.32
CA ASN A 45 5.85 14.53 -6.82
C ASN A 45 4.57 13.72 -6.57
N SER A 46 4.68 12.40 -6.42
CA SER A 46 3.53 11.54 -6.18
C SER A 46 3.11 11.61 -4.71
N PRO A 47 1.82 11.82 -4.41
CA PRO A 47 1.36 11.78 -3.03
C PRO A 47 1.44 10.35 -2.48
N TYR A 48 1.70 10.22 -1.19
CA TYR A 48 1.70 8.94 -0.49
C TYR A 48 1.07 9.09 0.90
N LEU A 49 0.55 7.97 1.42
CA LEU A 49 -0.07 7.88 2.73
C LEU A 49 0.15 6.47 3.29
N ARG A 50 0.65 6.38 4.53
CA ARG A 50 0.57 5.15 5.32
C ARG A 50 -0.77 5.12 6.07
N CYS A 51 -1.55 4.08 5.87
CA CYS A 51 -2.84 3.86 6.52
C CYS A 51 -2.80 2.63 7.45
N ASP A 52 -3.76 2.59 8.39
CA ASP A 52 -3.98 1.43 9.25
C ASP A 52 -4.65 0.31 8.45
N ILE A 53 -4.40 -0.95 8.81
CA ILE A 53 -5.04 -2.12 8.18
C ILE A 53 -6.58 -2.11 8.32
N LYS A 54 -7.11 -1.42 9.34
CA LYS A 54 -8.55 -1.24 9.58
C LYS A 54 -9.15 -0.02 8.88
N THR A 55 -8.41 0.67 8.02
CA THR A 55 -8.93 1.83 7.28
C THR A 55 -10.00 1.38 6.29
N GLU A 56 -11.19 1.96 6.39
CA GLU A 56 -12.33 1.62 5.53
C GLU A 56 -12.11 2.06 4.07
N PHE A 57 -12.65 1.29 3.13
CA PHE A 57 -12.48 1.55 1.70
C PHE A 57 -13.00 2.93 1.28
N ASP A 58 -14.15 3.36 1.80
CA ASP A 58 -14.75 4.66 1.47
C ASP A 58 -13.84 5.84 1.84
N GLN A 59 -13.08 5.71 2.94
CA GLN A 59 -12.10 6.73 3.35
C GLN A 59 -10.93 6.77 2.36
N LEU A 60 -10.47 5.62 1.86
CA LEU A 60 -9.44 5.54 0.82
C LEU A 60 -9.94 6.15 -0.50
N CYS A 61 -11.21 5.92 -0.87
CA CYS A 61 -11.81 6.56 -2.04
C CYS A 61 -11.87 8.08 -1.90
N LEU A 62 -12.26 8.60 -0.73
CA LEU A 62 -12.27 10.04 -0.47
C LEU A 62 -10.87 10.64 -0.59
N MET A 63 -9.84 9.94 -0.09
CA MET A 63 -8.44 10.33 -0.25
C MET A 63 -8.03 10.41 -1.73
N LEU A 64 -8.28 9.35 -2.50
CA LEU A 64 -7.86 9.26 -3.90
C LEU A 64 -8.60 10.29 -4.79
N PHE A 65 -9.93 10.29 -4.74
CA PHE A 65 -10.75 11.04 -5.69
C PHE A 65 -11.11 12.45 -5.19
N GLY A 66 -11.22 12.64 -3.88
CA GLY A 66 -11.54 13.94 -3.29
C GLY A 66 -10.30 14.78 -3.00
N LEU A 67 -9.35 14.25 -2.23
CA LEU A 67 -8.19 15.02 -1.76
C LEU A 67 -7.05 15.07 -2.77
N TRP A 68 -6.72 13.93 -3.38
CA TRP A 68 -5.68 13.87 -4.43
C TRP A 68 -6.21 14.20 -5.83
N ASN A 69 -7.52 14.44 -5.97
CA ASN A 69 -8.19 14.78 -7.22
C ASN A 69 -7.86 13.82 -8.37
N ILE A 70 -7.66 12.53 -8.06
CA ILE A 70 -7.48 11.51 -9.09
C ILE A 70 -8.84 11.35 -9.80
N PRO A 71 -8.91 11.35 -11.14
CA PRO A 71 -10.15 11.08 -11.85
C PRO A 71 -10.66 9.67 -11.56
N ILE A 72 -11.98 9.52 -11.44
CA ILE A 72 -12.60 8.19 -11.27
C ILE A 72 -12.31 7.38 -12.54
N PRO A 73 -11.63 6.22 -12.45
CA PRO A 73 -11.25 5.45 -13.61
C PRO A 73 -12.45 4.69 -14.20
N SER A 74 -12.49 4.59 -15.53
CA SER A 74 -13.46 3.75 -16.25
C SER A 74 -13.06 2.26 -16.27
N LEU A 75 -11.81 1.96 -15.92
CA LEU A 75 -11.23 0.61 -15.90
C LEU A 75 -10.23 0.50 -14.76
N ILE A 76 -10.35 -0.56 -13.95
CA ILE A 76 -9.37 -0.94 -12.93
C ILE A 76 -8.68 -2.24 -13.38
N MET A 77 -7.36 -2.20 -13.52
CA MET A 77 -6.55 -3.38 -13.86
C MET A 77 -5.75 -3.83 -12.63
N ARG A 78 -5.94 -5.07 -12.19
CA ARG A 78 -5.16 -5.68 -11.11
C ARG A 78 -4.11 -6.61 -11.70
N MET A 79 -2.84 -6.25 -11.51
CA MET A 79 -1.71 -7.10 -11.84
C MET A 79 -1.27 -7.88 -10.60
N MET A 80 -1.11 -9.20 -10.73
CA MET A 80 -0.63 -10.07 -9.66
C MET A 80 0.57 -10.86 -10.18
N GLY A 81 1.55 -11.07 -9.32
CA GLY A 81 2.76 -11.83 -9.60
C GLY A 81 3.53 -12.11 -8.32
N ASP A 82 4.61 -12.85 -8.44
CA ASP A 82 5.59 -13.02 -7.36
C ASP A 82 6.80 -12.09 -7.58
N ALA A 83 7.61 -11.89 -6.55
CA ALA A 83 8.78 -10.99 -6.60
C ALA A 83 10.01 -11.63 -7.27
N THR A 84 9.94 -12.90 -7.66
CA THR A 84 11.11 -13.73 -8.02
C THR A 84 11.11 -14.17 -9.48
N SER A 85 9.96 -14.13 -10.13
CA SER A 85 9.77 -14.55 -11.52
C SER A 85 10.29 -13.48 -12.46
N THR A 86 11.09 -13.92 -13.43
CA THR A 86 11.57 -13.10 -14.53
C THR A 86 10.86 -13.51 -15.80
N LEU A 87 10.35 -12.53 -16.53
CA LEU A 87 9.79 -12.74 -17.86
C LEU A 87 10.91 -12.76 -18.89
N ASN A 88 10.70 -13.50 -19.98
CA ASN A 88 11.54 -13.32 -21.16
C ASN A 88 11.34 -11.89 -21.70
N VAL A 89 12.42 -11.25 -22.14
CA VAL A 89 12.47 -9.88 -22.69
C VAL A 89 11.36 -9.61 -23.72
N ARG A 90 11.05 -10.58 -24.59
CA ARG A 90 9.97 -10.44 -25.57
C ARG A 90 8.60 -10.35 -24.90
N LEU A 91 8.32 -11.24 -23.95
CA LEU A 91 7.04 -11.26 -23.23
C LEU A 91 6.86 -10.01 -22.37
N GLU A 92 7.93 -9.58 -21.70
CA GLU A 92 7.94 -8.34 -20.93
C GLU A 92 7.58 -7.14 -21.81
N LYS A 93 8.21 -7.03 -22.98
CA LYS A 93 7.94 -5.94 -23.94
C LYS A 93 6.48 -5.93 -24.40
N GLU A 94 5.96 -7.07 -24.85
CA GLU A 94 4.57 -7.17 -25.33
C GLU A 94 3.56 -6.88 -24.21
N LEU A 95 3.83 -7.37 -23.00
CA LEU A 95 2.98 -7.14 -21.83
C LEU A 95 2.93 -5.66 -21.45
N LEU A 96 4.09 -5.02 -21.32
CA LEU A 96 4.17 -3.59 -20.98
C LEU A 96 3.48 -2.72 -22.03
N GLN A 97 3.68 -3.03 -23.32
CA GLN A 97 3.05 -2.30 -24.41
C GLN A 97 1.52 -2.46 -24.36
N GLY A 98 1.02 -3.69 -24.22
CA GLY A 98 -0.42 -3.96 -24.15
C GLY A 98 -1.11 -3.29 -22.97
N ILE A 99 -0.47 -3.27 -21.79
CA ILE A 99 -1.01 -2.58 -20.61
C ILE A 99 -1.08 -1.07 -20.83
N SER A 100 -0.01 -0.49 -21.39
CA SER A 100 0.04 0.94 -21.70
C SER A 100 -1.06 1.34 -22.69
N ASP A 101 -1.21 0.57 -23.78
CA ASP A 101 -2.21 0.84 -24.80
C ASP A 101 -3.64 0.73 -24.25
N ALA A 102 -3.90 -0.28 -23.42
CA ALA A 102 -5.20 -0.45 -22.75
C ALA A 102 -5.51 0.71 -21.80
N ALA A 103 -4.53 1.19 -21.03
CA ALA A 103 -4.70 2.31 -20.11
C ALA A 103 -4.97 3.64 -20.86
N VAL A 104 -4.25 3.89 -21.96
CA VAL A 104 -4.47 5.08 -22.79
C VAL A 104 -5.85 5.01 -23.46
N ALA A 105 -6.23 3.84 -23.97
CA ALA A 105 -7.52 3.64 -24.62
C ALA A 105 -8.70 3.83 -23.66
N SER A 106 -8.59 3.36 -22.41
CA SER A 106 -9.66 3.52 -21.41
C SER A 106 -9.83 4.97 -20.94
N GLY A 107 -8.73 5.72 -20.80
CA GLY A 107 -8.76 7.13 -20.39
C GLY A 107 -9.33 8.08 -21.45
N ARG A 108 -9.23 7.73 -22.75
CA ARG A 108 -9.76 8.55 -23.85
C ARG A 108 -11.29 8.46 -24.03
N ARG A 109 -11.95 7.45 -23.46
CA ARG A 109 -13.41 7.22 -23.63
C ARG A 109 -14.28 8.08 -22.70
N THR A 110 -13.66 8.92 -21.86
CA THR A 110 -14.32 9.73 -20.83
C THR A 110 -14.48 11.22 -21.21
N LEU A 111 -14.54 11.54 -22.50
CA LEU A 111 -14.88 12.88 -23.02
C LEU A 111 -16.25 12.88 -23.68
#